data_AF-A0A970R6L8-F1
#
_entry.id   AF-A0A970R6L8-F1
#
_cell.length_a   1.000
_cell.length_b   1.000
_cell.length_c   1.000
_cell.angle_alpha   90.00
_cell.angle_beta   90.00
_cell.angle_gamma   90.00
#
_symmetry.space_group_name_H-M   'P 1'
#
loop_
_entity.id
_entity.type
_entity.pdbx_description
1 polymer ?
#
loop_
_entity_poly.entity_id
_entity_poly.type
_entity_poly.pdbx_seq_one_letter_code
_entity_poly.pdbx_strand_id
1 'polypeptide(L)'
;MNQIPRITLKTNGFALGSINKGYFKTEDGEIIKLILNSDNKPYILFTKADGERIYYSAKSEPNQKILDKIKQAFPGVVVWQ
;
A
#
# COMPACT_ATOMS: atom_id res chain seq x y z
N MET A 1 -8.73 10.40 1.80
CA MET A 1 -7.58 10.87 0.99
C MET A 1 -6.91 9.63 0.39
N ASN A 2 -6.92 9.48 -0.94
CA ASN A 2 -6.74 8.18 -1.60
C ASN A 2 -5.41 8.05 -2.37
N GLN A 3 -4.39 8.78 -1.94
CA GLN A 3 -3.14 8.91 -2.70
C GLN A 3 -1.96 8.41 -1.88
N ILE A 4 -1.06 7.71 -2.56
CA ILE A 4 0.24 7.35 -2.02
C ILE A 4 1.04 8.65 -1.84
N PRO A 5 1.75 8.83 -0.72
CA PRO A 5 2.60 10.00 -0.51
C PRO A 5 3.57 10.18 -1.67
N ARG A 6 3.97 11.42 -1.93
CA ARG A 6 4.96 11.70 -2.96
C ARG A 6 6.28 11.00 -2.59
N ILE A 7 6.77 10.18 -3.51
CA ILE A 7 8.01 9.41 -3.34
C ILE A 7 9.19 10.24 -3.85
N THR A 8 10.25 10.32 -3.07
CA THR A 8 11.49 11.01 -3.43
C THR A 8 12.62 10.06 -3.75
N LEU A 9 12.65 8.87 -3.11
CA LEU A 9 13.72 7.90 -3.30
C LEU A 9 13.20 6.46 -3.18
N LYS A 10 13.69 5.59 -4.06
CA LYS A 10 13.60 4.14 -3.86
C LYS A 10 14.78 3.68 -3.00
N THR A 11 14.50 3.24 -1.78
CA THR A 11 15.54 2.75 -0.86
C THR A 11 15.97 1.34 -1.23
N ASN A 12 15.02 0.48 -1.64
CA ASN A 12 15.31 -0.84 -2.21
C ASN A 12 14.17 -1.34 -3.12
N GLY A 13 14.39 -2.49 -3.76
CA GLY A 13 13.36 -3.19 -4.52
C GLY A 13 13.21 -2.76 -5.98
N PHE A 14 12.01 -2.98 -6.54
CA PHE A 14 11.70 -2.91 -7.96
C PHE A 14 10.70 -1.79 -8.27
N ALA A 15 10.97 -1.02 -9.31
CA ALA A 15 10.10 0.05 -9.80
C ALA A 15 10.15 0.08 -11.33
N LEU A 16 9.03 -0.23 -11.98
CA LEU A 16 8.87 -0.15 -13.43
C LEU A 16 7.40 0.16 -13.75
N GLY A 17 7.17 1.33 -14.36
CA GLY A 17 5.82 1.80 -14.66
C GLY A 17 4.96 1.87 -13.39
N SER A 18 3.80 1.23 -13.40
CA SER A 18 2.88 1.16 -12.25
C SER A 18 3.24 0.09 -11.21
N ILE A 19 4.25 -0.74 -11.47
CA ILE A 19 4.71 -1.78 -10.54
C ILE A 19 5.79 -1.18 -9.63
N ASN A 20 5.49 -1.08 -8.34
CA ASN A 20 6.41 -0.56 -7.32
C ASN A 20 6.40 -1.48 -6.10
N LYS A 21 7.53 -2.13 -5.83
CA LYS A 21 7.67 -3.13 -4.78
C LYS A 21 8.96 -2.92 -4.00
N GLY A 22 8.85 -2.70 -2.70
CA GLY A 22 10.01 -2.45 -1.84
C GLY A 22 9.77 -1.29 -0.89
N TYR A 23 10.86 -0.75 -0.35
CA TYR A 23 10.86 0.38 0.56
C TYR A 23 11.21 1.68 -0.17
N PHE A 24 10.44 2.72 0.13
CA PHE A 24 10.51 4.01 -0.53
C PHE A 24 10.49 5.12 0.51
N LYS A 25 11.32 6.14 0.29
CA LYS A 25 11.31 7.36 1.09
C LYS A 25 10.35 8.36 0.49
N THR A 26 9.51 8.94 1.33
CA THR A 26 8.56 9.99 0.99
C THR A 26 9.22 11.37 1.06
N GLU A 27 8.50 12.41 0.63
CA GLU A 27 8.99 13.80 0.66
C GLU A 27 9.22 14.34 2.08
N ASP A 28 8.40 13.94 3.04
CA ASP A 28 8.56 14.25 4.47
C ASP A 28 9.61 13.36 5.17
N GLY A 29 10.21 12.40 4.45
CA GLY A 29 11.31 11.58 4.90
C GLY A 29 10.93 10.27 5.57
N GLU A 30 9.63 9.94 5.66
CA GLU A 30 9.14 8.64 6.10
C GLU A 30 9.57 7.51 5.16
N ILE A 31 9.82 6.33 5.72
CA ILE A 31 10.03 5.10 4.94
C ILE A 31 8.74 4.29 4.93
N ILE A 32 8.16 4.12 3.75
CA ILE A 32 6.96 3.30 3.53
C ILE A 32 7.28 2.09 2.68
N LYS A 33 6.46 1.05 2.79
CA LYS A 33 6.53 -0.12 1.92
C LYS A 33 5.47 -0.04 0.83
N LEU A 34 5.88 -0.19 -0.43
CA LEU A 34 4.99 -0.33 -1.56
C LEU A 34 4.94 -1.80 -1.99
N ILE A 35 3.73 -2.32 -2.22
CA ILE A 35 3.46 -3.62 -2.83
C ILE A 35 2.40 -3.39 -3.93
N LEU A 36 2.78 -2.60 -4.93
CA LEU A 36 1.91 -2.22 -6.04
C LEU A 36 2.24 -3.11 -7.24
N ASN A 37 1.25 -3.87 -7.69
CA ASN A 37 1.33 -4.66 -8.94
C ASN A 37 0.66 -3.96 -10.12
N SER A 38 -0.02 -2.84 -9.86
CA SER A 38 -0.68 -1.95 -10.81
C SER A 38 -1.02 -0.63 -10.11
N ASP A 39 -1.53 0.33 -10.88
CA ASP A 39 -2.12 1.58 -10.43
C ASP A 39 -3.63 1.47 -10.19
N ASN A 40 -4.15 0.24 -10.04
CA ASN A 40 -5.56 0.01 -9.73
C ASN A 40 -5.91 0.71 -8.41
N LYS A 41 -6.87 1.64 -8.49
CA LYS A 41 -7.40 2.37 -7.35
C LYS A 41 -8.76 1.78 -6.92
N PRO A 42 -9.17 1.97 -5.66
CA PRO A 42 -8.40 2.56 -4.55
C PRO A 42 -7.27 1.63 -4.08
N TYR A 43 -6.23 2.19 -3.45
CA TYR A 43 -5.18 1.42 -2.78
C TYR A 43 -5.67 0.92 -1.42
N ILE A 44 -5.09 -0.19 -0.94
CA ILE A 44 -5.26 -0.61 0.45
C ILE A 44 -4.07 -0.08 1.25
N LEU A 45 -4.35 0.64 2.34
CA LEU A 45 -3.34 1.05 3.31
C LEU A 45 -3.41 0.12 4.52
N PHE A 46 -2.28 -0.53 4.82
CA PHE A 46 -2.08 -1.21 6.09
C PHE A 46 -1.19 -0.34 6.97
N THR A 47 -1.60 -0.13 8.21
CA THR A 47 -0.79 0.48 9.25
C THR A 47 -0.44 -0.60 10.27
N LYS A 48 0.85 -0.88 10.42
CA LYS A 48 1.32 -1.81 11.45
C LYS A 48 1.20 -1.18 12.84
N ALA A 49 1.30 -2.01 13.88
CA ALA A 49 1.27 -1.56 15.28
C ALA A 49 2.40 -0.58 15.63
N ASP A 50 3.54 -0.67 14.94
CA ASP A 50 4.70 0.25 15.07
C ASP A 50 4.55 1.53 14.23
N GLY A 51 3.43 1.70 13.52
CA GLY A 51 3.15 2.85 12.67
C GLY A 51 3.66 2.72 11.23
N GLU A 52 4.42 1.68 10.88
CA GLU A 52 4.90 1.51 9.50
C GLU A 52 3.73 1.31 8.53
N ARG A 53 3.75 2.07 7.44
CA ARG A 53 2.69 2.05 6.41
C ARG A 53 3.07 1.16 5.23
N ILE A 54 2.12 0.33 4.81
CA ILE A 54 2.20 -0.50 3.61
C ILE A 54 1.06 -0.13 2.66
N TYR A 55 1.40 0.26 1.44
CA TYR A 55 0.42 0.48 0.37
C TYR A 55 0.39 -0.71 -0.58
N TYR A 56 -0.81 -1.21 -0.86
CA TYR A 56 -1.02 -2.39 -1.69
C TYR A 56 -1.97 -2.12 -2.85
N SER A 57 -1.65 -2.72 -4.00
CA SER A 57 -2.56 -2.86 -5.13
C SER A 57 -2.33 -4.16 -5.88
N ALA A 58 -3.42 -4.86 -6.19
CA ALA A 58 -3.42 -6.05 -7.01
C ALA A 58 -3.61 -5.71 -8.50
N LYS A 59 -2.98 -6.51 -9.37
CA LYS A 59 -3.06 -6.32 -10.83
C LYS A 59 -4.42 -6.71 -11.41
N SER A 60 -4.98 -7.83 -10.96
CA SER A 60 -6.08 -8.52 -11.63
C SER A 60 -7.40 -8.56 -10.84
N GLU A 61 -7.37 -8.33 -9.53
CA GLU A 61 -8.56 -8.33 -8.69
C GLU A 61 -8.81 -6.91 -8.15
N PRO A 62 -10.06 -6.42 -8.11
CA PRO A 62 -10.36 -5.14 -7.49
C PRO A 62 -9.92 -5.12 -6.02
N ASN A 63 -9.16 -4.10 -5.64
CA ASN A 63 -8.63 -3.97 -4.28
C ASN A 63 -9.73 -3.95 -3.21
N GLN A 64 -10.93 -3.45 -3.53
CA GLN A 64 -12.06 -3.50 -2.61
C GLN A 64 -12.46 -4.95 -2.26
N LYS A 65 -12.49 -5.86 -3.24
CA LYS A 65 -12.80 -7.28 -2.98
C LYS A 65 -11.74 -7.93 -2.10
N ILE A 66 -10.48 -7.56 -2.30
CA ILE A 66 -9.37 -8.02 -1.45
C ILE A 66 -9.52 -7.48 -0.03
N LEU A 67 -9.87 -6.20 0.13
CA LEU A 67 -10.15 -5.62 1.44
C LEU A 67 -11.30 -6.34 2.15
N ASP A 68 -12.37 -6.69 1.44
CA ASP A 68 -13.50 -7.41 2.02
C ASP A 68 -13.10 -8.83 2.46
N LYS A 69 -12.28 -9.54 1.67
CA LYS A 69 -11.69 -10.84 2.07
C LYS A 69 -10.83 -10.71 3.32
N ILE A 70 -10.03 -9.65 3.44
CA ILE A 70 -9.20 -9.40 4.62
C ILE A 70 -10.08 -9.17 5.86
N LYS A 71 -11.14 -8.35 5.75
CA LYS A 71 -12.08 -8.13 6.86
C LYS A 71 -12.74 -9.43 7.33
N GLN A 72 -13.10 -10.32 6.39
CA GLN A 72 -13.68 -11.63 6.72
C GLN A 72 -12.66 -12.55 7.41
N ALA A 73 -11.41 -12.57 6.93
CA ALA A 73 -10.35 -13.41 7.51
C ALA A 73 -9.84 -12.89 8.86
N PHE A 74 -9.92 -11.57 9.09
CA PHE A 74 -9.41 -10.90 10.29
C PHE A 74 -10.48 -9.97 10.88
N PRO A 75 -11.52 -10.51 11.53
CA PRO A 75 -12.63 -9.71 12.05
C PRO A 75 -12.24 -8.72 13.15
N GLY A 76 -11.08 -8.91 13.80
CA GLY A 76 -10.53 -7.99 14.81
C GLY A 76 -9.71 -6.83 14.24
N VAL A 77 -9.57 -6.70 12.92
CA VAL A 77 -8.81 -5.60 12.31
C VAL A 77 -9.62 -4.30 12.37
N VAL A 78 -9.02 -3.23 12.89
CA VAL A 78 -9.63 -1.90 12.90
C VAL A 78 -9.52 -1.31 11.49
N VAL A 79 -10.67 -0.93 10.91
CA VAL A 79 -10.74 -0.29 9.59
C VAL A 79 -11.14 1.16 9.78
N TRP A 80 -10.22 2.07 9.47
CA TRP A 80 -10.49 3.51 9.44
C TRP A 80 -11.18 3.86 8.11
N GLN A 81 -12.26 4.65 8.18
CA GLN A 81 -13.04 5.08 7.01
C GLN A 81 -12.46 6.34 6.34
#